data_AF-A0A957ZHJ3-F1
#
_entry.id   AF-A0A957ZHJ3-F1
#
_cell.length_a   1.000
_cell.length_b   1.000
_cell.length_c   1.000
_cell.angle_alpha   90.00
_cell.angle_beta   90.00
_cell.angle_gamma   90.00
#
_symmetry.space_group_name_H-M   'P 1'
#
loop_
_entity.id
_entity.type
_entity.pdbx_description
1 polymer ?
#
loop_
_entity_poly.entity_id
_entity_poly.type
_entity_poly.pdbx_seq_one_letter_code
_entity_poly.pdbx_strand_id
1 'polypeptide(L)'
;MPRSKVTIDGNEAAAYVAFKTNEVAAIYPITPSSPMGELADAWSAAGERNIWGSVPDIVEMQSEGGAAGAVHGALQTGSLTTTFTASQGLLLMIPNMYKIAGELTSTVFQIAARSLAAQGLSIFGDHSDVMAARSTGWAMLFANSVQEVMDMALISQSSTLAARVPFLHVFDGFRTSHEVAKIEQLADEDIRAMIDDDLVRAHRARALNPEKPVMRGTAQNPDIYFQARESANPFYTATPGIVQEQMDKFAGIVGRQYHLFDYEGAPDAERVIVVMGSGAEAVQETVEWLVARGEKVGMVKVRLFRPFSVEHFVRALPKSVRKIAVLDRTKEPGAAGEPLYQDVLTALAEGMMSGWAPFDKLPRVVGGRYGLSSKEFTPAMVKGIFDELTKGEPKNHFTIGIVDDVSHTSLDFDPTFSTEPKEVVRALFWGLGSDGTVGANKNSIKIIGEETNNY
;
A
#
# COMPACT_ATOMS: atom_id res chain seq x y z
N MET A 1 -12.72 -25.64 2.08
CA MET A 1 -13.38 -25.48 3.40
C MET A 1 -13.52 -23.98 3.66
N PRO A 2 -14.54 -23.49 4.39
CA PRO A 2 -14.59 -22.08 4.76
C PRO A 2 -13.34 -21.71 5.57
N ARG A 3 -12.71 -20.57 5.23
CA ARG A 3 -11.51 -20.08 5.93
C ARG A 3 -11.87 -19.58 7.33
N SER A 4 -10.89 -19.62 8.23
CA SER A 4 -11.05 -19.05 9.57
C SER A 4 -11.30 -17.54 9.46
N LYS A 5 -12.26 -17.04 10.23
CA LYS A 5 -12.46 -15.60 10.38
C LYS A 5 -11.86 -15.16 11.70
N VAL A 6 -11.06 -14.11 11.68
CA VAL A 6 -10.38 -13.55 12.85
C VAL A 6 -10.62 -12.06 12.95
N THR A 7 -10.58 -11.54 14.17
CA THR A 7 -10.78 -10.12 14.44
C THR A 7 -9.47 -9.49 14.88
N ILE A 8 -8.73 -8.92 13.92
CA ILE A 8 -7.36 -8.43 14.10
C ILE A 8 -7.19 -7.05 13.44
N ASP A 9 -6.06 -6.39 13.69
CA ASP A 9 -5.72 -5.15 13.00
C ASP A 9 -4.78 -5.35 11.80
N GLY A 10 -4.54 -4.28 11.05
CA GLY A 10 -3.65 -4.31 9.88
C GLY A 10 -2.20 -4.69 10.24
N ASN A 11 -1.69 -4.27 11.40
CA ASN A 11 -0.34 -4.67 11.81
C ASN A 11 -0.24 -6.18 12.02
N GLU A 12 -1.20 -6.78 12.75
CA GLU A 12 -1.22 -8.23 12.96
C GLU A 12 -1.40 -8.99 11.64
N ALA A 13 -2.25 -8.49 10.73
CA ALA A 13 -2.44 -9.07 9.40
C ALA A 13 -1.15 -9.10 8.56
N ALA A 14 -0.40 -7.98 8.52
CA ALA A 14 0.87 -7.90 7.79
C ALA A 14 1.97 -8.75 8.44
N ALA A 15 2.09 -8.67 9.77
CA ALA A 15 3.09 -9.43 10.53
C ALA A 15 2.87 -10.94 10.37
N TYR A 16 1.62 -11.41 10.40
CA TYR A 16 1.27 -12.83 10.24
C TYR A 16 1.87 -13.41 8.96
N VAL A 17 1.62 -12.76 7.81
CA VAL A 17 2.16 -13.22 6.53
C VAL A 17 3.68 -13.07 6.49
N ALA A 18 4.20 -11.91 6.90
CA ALA A 18 5.65 -11.65 6.88
C ALA A 18 6.44 -12.67 7.71
N PHE A 19 5.93 -13.05 8.89
CA PHE A 19 6.51 -14.08 9.76
C PHE A 19 6.46 -15.46 9.10
N LYS A 20 5.32 -15.82 8.50
CA LYS A 20 5.12 -17.12 7.84
C LYS A 20 5.98 -17.30 6.59
N THR A 21 6.38 -16.22 5.91
CA THR A 21 7.11 -16.28 4.63
C THR A 21 8.58 -15.88 4.68
N ASN A 22 9.14 -15.58 5.85
CA ASN A 22 10.54 -15.18 5.99
C ASN A 22 11.27 -16.02 7.06
N GLU A 23 12.60 -15.94 7.02
CA GLU A 23 13.51 -16.62 7.94
C GLU A 23 14.15 -15.63 8.92
N VAL A 24 14.33 -14.39 8.49
CA VAL A 24 14.94 -13.32 9.29
C VAL A 24 14.06 -12.07 9.23
N ALA A 25 13.92 -11.38 10.35
CA ALA A 25 13.42 -10.01 10.37
C ALA A 25 14.40 -9.14 11.17
N ALA A 26 15.06 -8.20 10.50
CA ALA A 26 15.88 -7.19 11.17
C ALA A 26 15.00 -5.95 11.39
N ILE A 27 14.80 -5.55 12.63
CA ILE A 27 13.78 -4.57 13.02
C ILE A 27 14.36 -3.41 13.83
N TYR A 28 13.59 -2.34 13.92
CA TYR A 28 13.78 -1.27 14.90
C TYR A 28 12.42 -0.59 15.15
N PRO A 29 12.04 -0.32 16.42
CA PRO A 29 10.68 0.12 16.74
C PRO A 29 10.43 1.57 16.32
N ILE A 30 9.37 1.77 15.53
CA ILE A 30 8.84 3.09 15.19
C ILE A 30 7.33 3.04 14.99
N THR A 31 6.59 3.86 15.74
CA THR A 31 5.12 3.99 15.61
C THR A 31 4.74 4.46 14.20
N PRO A 32 3.69 3.93 13.55
CA PRO A 32 2.75 2.91 14.02
C PRO A 32 3.11 1.47 13.60
N SER A 33 4.35 1.22 13.19
CA SER A 33 4.81 -0.09 12.70
C SER A 33 5.36 -1.04 13.79
N SER A 34 5.72 -0.51 14.97
CA SER A 34 6.28 -1.30 16.08
C SER A 34 5.49 -2.57 16.43
N PRO A 35 4.14 -2.56 16.47
CA PRO A 35 3.39 -3.77 16.80
C PRO A 35 3.71 -4.97 15.90
N MET A 36 4.08 -4.76 14.63
CA MET A 36 4.47 -5.86 13.74
C MET A 36 5.75 -6.57 14.21
N GLY A 37 6.76 -5.78 14.62
CA GLY A 37 8.01 -6.32 15.15
C GLY A 37 7.82 -7.02 16.49
N GLU A 38 7.00 -6.43 17.37
CA GLU A 38 6.65 -6.99 18.69
C GLU A 38 5.91 -8.33 18.56
N LEU A 39 4.94 -8.43 17.63
CA LEU A 39 4.22 -9.67 17.34
C LEU A 39 5.14 -10.74 16.77
N ALA A 40 6.00 -10.37 15.82
CA ALA A 40 6.96 -11.30 15.23
C ALA A 40 7.95 -11.84 16.28
N ASP A 41 8.45 -10.98 17.17
CA ASP A 41 9.31 -11.37 18.29
C ASP A 41 8.58 -12.32 19.27
N ALA A 42 7.34 -11.99 19.65
CA ALA A 42 6.53 -12.83 20.52
C ALA A 42 6.25 -14.21 19.93
N TRP A 43 5.93 -14.31 18.63
CA TRP A 43 5.72 -15.59 17.95
C TRP A 43 7.03 -16.39 17.83
N SER A 44 8.15 -15.74 17.54
CA SER A 44 9.47 -16.38 17.53
C SER A 44 9.81 -16.97 18.90
N ALA A 45 9.63 -16.19 19.97
CA ALA A 45 9.86 -16.62 21.35
C ALA A 45 8.93 -17.78 21.79
N ALA A 46 7.71 -17.84 21.25
CA ALA A 46 6.78 -18.95 21.46
C ALA A 46 7.14 -20.21 20.66
N GLY A 47 8.13 -20.14 19.77
CA GLY A 47 8.54 -21.26 18.91
C GLY A 47 7.60 -21.50 17.72
N GLU A 48 6.80 -20.50 17.34
CA GLU A 48 5.96 -20.56 16.16
C GLU A 48 6.81 -20.70 14.90
N ARG A 49 6.34 -21.51 13.96
CA ARG A 49 7.11 -21.86 12.77
C ARG A 49 6.56 -21.16 11.54
N ASN A 50 7.47 -20.76 10.66
CA ASN A 50 7.15 -20.35 9.30
C ASN A 50 6.70 -21.54 8.45
N ILE A 51 6.34 -21.29 7.20
CA ILE A 51 5.80 -22.35 6.33
C ILE A 51 6.81 -23.48 6.06
N TRP A 52 8.12 -23.23 6.19
CA TRP A 52 9.20 -24.25 6.06
C TRP A 52 9.54 -24.96 7.36
N GLY A 53 8.85 -24.67 8.47
CA GLY A 53 9.05 -25.34 9.74
C GLY A 53 10.22 -24.79 10.57
N SER A 54 10.86 -23.70 10.15
CA SER A 54 11.86 -22.99 10.94
C SER A 54 11.22 -21.86 11.75
N VAL A 55 11.80 -21.54 12.91
CA VAL A 55 11.41 -20.36 13.69
C VAL A 55 12.16 -19.16 13.12
N PRO A 56 11.48 -18.09 12.67
CA PRO A 56 12.15 -16.88 12.17
C PRO A 56 13.01 -16.20 13.25
N ASP A 57 14.20 -15.74 12.86
CA ASP A 57 15.09 -14.98 13.73
C ASP A 57 14.73 -13.50 13.69
N ILE A 58 14.37 -12.93 14.84
CA ILE A 58 14.01 -11.53 14.99
C ILE A 58 15.17 -10.79 15.66
N VAL A 59 15.70 -9.77 14.99
CA VAL A 59 16.92 -9.06 15.43
C VAL A 59 16.67 -7.57 15.49
N GLU A 60 16.67 -7.01 16.69
CA GLU A 60 16.61 -5.56 16.89
C GLU A 60 17.99 -4.92 16.63
N MET A 61 18.01 -3.89 15.80
CA MET A 61 19.21 -3.13 15.46
C MET A 61 19.29 -1.82 16.28
N GLN A 62 20.35 -1.03 16.09
CA GLN A 62 20.51 0.26 16.77
C GLN A 62 19.71 1.41 16.13
N SER A 63 19.25 1.24 14.89
CA SER A 63 18.40 2.16 14.13
C SER A 63 17.86 1.47 12.88
N GLU A 64 16.89 2.07 12.20
CA GLU A 64 16.37 1.57 10.92
C GLU A 64 17.44 1.54 9.81
N GLY A 65 18.43 2.44 9.86
CA GLY A 65 19.57 2.38 8.95
C GLY A 65 20.43 1.13 9.17
N GLY A 66 20.61 0.73 10.44
CA GLY A 66 21.23 -0.53 10.83
C GLY A 66 20.39 -1.74 10.42
N ALA A 67 19.08 -1.69 10.65
CA ALA A 67 18.13 -2.71 10.21
C ALA A 67 18.19 -2.91 8.69
N ALA A 68 18.17 -1.85 7.90
CA ALA A 68 18.25 -1.95 6.44
C ALA A 68 19.58 -2.57 5.97
N GLY A 69 20.70 -2.26 6.64
CA GLY A 69 21.99 -2.90 6.36
C GLY A 69 22.02 -4.38 6.74
N ALA A 70 21.41 -4.74 7.86
CA ALA A 70 21.26 -6.14 8.28
C ALA A 70 20.36 -6.92 7.33
N VAL A 71 19.24 -6.33 6.89
CA VAL A 71 18.39 -6.92 5.84
C VAL A 71 19.20 -7.13 4.57
N HIS A 72 19.92 -6.11 4.08
CA HIS A 72 20.75 -6.24 2.89
C HIS A 72 21.75 -7.39 3.04
N GLY A 73 22.50 -7.45 4.15
CA GLY A 73 23.45 -8.51 4.43
C GLY A 73 22.83 -9.91 4.49
N ALA A 74 21.73 -10.09 5.20
CA ALA A 74 21.03 -11.37 5.32
C ALA A 74 20.47 -11.85 3.96
N LEU A 75 19.97 -10.94 3.13
CA LEU A 75 19.56 -11.28 1.77
C LEU A 75 20.75 -11.73 0.91
N GLN A 76 21.93 -11.12 1.09
CA GLN A 76 23.14 -11.56 0.40
C GLN A 76 23.59 -12.97 0.80
N THR A 77 23.23 -13.46 1.99
CA THR A 77 23.49 -14.86 2.39
C THR A 77 22.43 -15.84 1.92
N GLY A 78 21.41 -15.37 1.18
CA GLY A 78 20.33 -16.20 0.62
C GLY A 78 19.18 -16.46 1.59
N SER A 79 19.16 -15.80 2.75
CA SER A 79 18.01 -15.87 3.65
C SER A 79 16.84 -15.07 3.06
N LEU A 80 15.62 -15.52 3.31
CA LEU A 80 14.44 -14.70 3.07
C LEU A 80 14.27 -13.75 4.25
N THR A 81 14.33 -12.44 3.97
CA THR A 81 14.39 -11.42 5.01
C THR A 81 13.37 -10.32 4.77
N THR A 82 12.73 -9.86 5.85
CA THR A 82 11.76 -8.76 5.88
C THR A 82 12.17 -7.71 6.93
N THR A 83 11.46 -6.58 6.93
CA THR A 83 11.47 -5.58 8.01
C THR A 83 10.11 -4.89 8.12
N PHE A 84 9.89 -4.21 9.23
CA PHE A 84 8.73 -3.37 9.50
C PHE A 84 9.23 -1.94 9.78
N THR A 85 8.67 -0.93 9.12
CA THR A 85 9.07 0.47 9.38
C THR A 85 7.99 1.46 8.95
N ALA A 86 8.24 2.75 9.21
CA ALA A 86 7.39 3.87 8.83
C ALA A 86 8.19 5.19 8.89
N SER A 87 7.71 6.24 8.23
CA SER A 87 8.15 7.64 8.41
C SER A 87 9.67 7.81 8.38
N GLN A 88 10.24 8.36 9.46
CA GLN A 88 11.68 8.62 9.57
C GLN A 88 12.51 7.36 9.44
N GLY A 89 11.99 6.23 9.92
CA GLY A 89 12.65 4.95 9.83
C GLY A 89 12.86 4.54 8.38
N LEU A 90 11.83 4.67 7.54
CA LEU A 90 11.93 4.41 6.12
C LEU A 90 12.96 5.33 5.44
N LEU A 91 13.05 6.60 5.83
CA LEU A 91 14.07 7.51 5.29
C LEU A 91 15.50 7.03 5.58
N LEU A 92 15.74 6.46 6.76
CA LEU A 92 17.05 5.89 7.10
C LEU A 92 17.36 4.61 6.32
N MET A 93 16.36 3.92 5.78
CA MET A 93 16.53 2.73 4.96
C MET A 93 16.84 3.03 3.48
N ILE A 94 16.49 4.23 2.98
CA ILE A 94 16.62 4.63 1.56
C ILE A 94 18.00 4.29 0.95
N PRO A 95 19.15 4.55 1.61
CA PRO A 95 20.46 4.22 1.04
C PRO A 95 20.62 2.72 0.72
N ASN A 96 20.17 1.84 1.62
CA ASN A 96 20.19 0.39 1.40
C ASN A 96 19.12 -0.07 0.42
N MET A 97 17.98 0.63 0.33
CA MET A 97 16.94 0.32 -0.65
C MET A 97 17.48 0.40 -2.08
N TYR A 98 18.28 1.42 -2.43
CA TYR A 98 18.96 1.50 -3.74
C TYR A 98 19.88 0.31 -4.00
N LYS A 99 20.60 -0.16 -2.97
CA LYS A 99 21.50 -1.31 -3.06
C LYS A 99 20.72 -2.61 -3.30
N ILE A 100 19.70 -2.88 -2.50
CA ILE A 100 18.86 -4.08 -2.60
C ILE A 100 18.17 -4.14 -3.97
N ALA A 101 17.59 -3.03 -4.44
CA ALA A 101 16.94 -2.95 -5.75
C ALA A 101 17.94 -3.05 -6.91
N GLY A 102 19.10 -2.39 -6.80
CA GLY A 102 20.17 -2.46 -7.80
C GLY A 102 20.78 -3.85 -7.94
N GLU A 103 20.71 -4.67 -6.90
CA GLU A 103 21.17 -6.06 -6.89
C GLU A 103 20.07 -7.07 -7.24
N LEU A 104 18.85 -6.60 -7.57
CA LEU A 104 17.69 -7.43 -7.96
C LEU A 104 17.47 -8.58 -6.97
N THR A 105 17.30 -8.19 -5.71
CA THR A 105 17.20 -9.11 -4.57
C THR A 105 15.78 -9.07 -3.99
N SER A 106 15.16 -10.24 -3.93
CA SER A 106 13.77 -10.42 -3.49
C SER A 106 13.63 -10.18 -1.99
N THR A 107 12.78 -9.24 -1.61
CA THR A 107 12.38 -8.94 -0.23
C THR A 107 11.11 -8.09 -0.24
N VAL A 108 10.42 -8.04 0.89
CA VAL A 108 9.26 -7.18 1.13
C VAL A 108 9.51 -6.38 2.41
N PHE A 109 9.30 -5.06 2.34
CA PHE A 109 9.27 -4.19 3.50
C PHE A 109 7.81 -3.86 3.79
N GLN A 110 7.38 -4.07 5.03
CA GLN A 110 6.01 -3.84 5.49
C GLN A 110 5.90 -2.43 6.07
N ILE A 111 5.14 -1.55 5.43
CA ILE A 111 5.12 -0.13 5.74
C ILE A 111 3.73 0.31 6.22
N ALA A 112 3.65 0.66 7.50
CA ALA A 112 2.51 1.40 8.05
C ALA A 112 2.73 2.91 7.78
N ALA A 113 2.37 3.36 6.57
CA ALA A 113 2.70 4.68 6.03
C ALA A 113 2.32 5.82 6.97
N ARG A 114 3.28 6.71 7.23
CA ARG A 114 3.20 7.75 8.26
C ARG A 114 3.83 9.06 7.78
N SER A 115 3.25 10.17 8.24
CA SER A 115 3.79 11.52 8.05
C SER A 115 5.28 11.64 8.37
N LEU A 116 6.01 12.32 7.49
CA LEU A 116 7.34 12.83 7.78
C LEU A 116 7.26 14.09 8.66
N ALA A 117 8.20 14.23 9.59
CA ALA A 117 8.37 15.42 10.39
C ALA A 117 8.84 16.59 9.51
N ALA A 118 8.02 17.63 9.40
CA ALA A 118 8.33 18.86 8.67
C ALA A 118 8.29 20.06 9.63
N GLN A 119 7.21 20.85 9.63
CA GLN A 119 6.99 21.91 10.64
C GLN A 119 6.74 21.37 12.05
N GLY A 120 6.40 20.08 12.15
CA GLY A 120 6.22 19.35 13.39
C GLY A 120 6.27 17.85 13.14
N LEU A 121 6.50 17.08 14.19
CA LEU A 121 6.40 15.62 14.16
C LEU A 121 4.92 15.23 14.13
N SER A 122 4.60 14.21 13.33
CA SER A 122 3.35 13.46 13.48
C SER A 122 3.63 11.96 13.45
N ILE A 123 2.95 11.24 14.32
CA ILE A 123 2.95 9.77 14.32
C ILE A 123 1.88 9.20 13.40
N PHE A 124 0.99 10.04 12.86
CA PHE A 124 -0.22 9.62 12.16
C PHE A 124 0.00 9.36 10.66
N GLY A 125 -0.97 8.71 10.03
CA GLY A 125 -0.85 8.12 8.70
C GLY A 125 -1.05 9.09 7.54
N ASP A 126 -0.07 9.13 6.65
CA ASP A 126 -0.16 9.64 5.29
C ASP A 126 0.97 9.00 4.45
N HIS A 127 1.07 9.30 3.16
CA HIS A 127 2.01 8.64 2.23
C HIS A 127 3.34 9.38 2.05
N SER A 128 3.64 10.42 2.84
CA SER A 128 4.84 11.23 2.61
C SER A 128 6.15 10.45 2.71
N ASP A 129 6.19 9.40 3.53
CA ASP A 129 7.35 8.53 3.69
C ASP A 129 7.59 7.62 2.48
N VAL A 130 6.58 6.88 2.04
CA VAL A 130 6.67 6.02 0.87
C VAL A 130 6.89 6.83 -0.40
N MET A 131 6.32 8.04 -0.50
CA MET A 131 6.55 8.92 -1.64
C MET A 131 7.99 9.43 -1.69
N ALA A 132 8.68 9.57 -0.56
CA ALA A 132 10.11 9.88 -0.51
C ALA A 132 10.99 8.70 -1.01
N ALA A 133 10.48 7.47 -0.95
CA ALA A 133 11.19 6.27 -1.40
C ALA A 133 10.90 5.87 -2.86
N ARG A 134 10.03 6.59 -3.61
CA ARG A 134 9.53 6.16 -4.93
C ARG A 134 10.57 6.03 -6.04
N SER A 135 11.75 6.64 -5.87
CA SER A 135 12.86 6.60 -6.84
C SER A 135 13.89 5.50 -6.55
N THR A 136 13.74 4.76 -5.45
CA THR A 136 14.70 3.73 -5.02
C THR A 136 14.77 2.50 -5.92
N GLY A 137 13.79 2.31 -6.81
CA GLY A 137 13.62 1.10 -7.61
C GLY A 137 12.82 0.00 -6.89
N TRP A 138 12.07 0.34 -5.85
CA TRP A 138 11.18 -0.62 -5.20
C TRP A 138 9.82 -0.62 -5.87
N ALA A 139 9.23 -1.80 -6.04
CA ALA A 139 7.82 -1.90 -6.33
C ALA A 139 7.01 -1.42 -5.11
N MET A 140 5.83 -0.84 -5.33
CA MET A 140 4.98 -0.31 -4.27
C MET A 140 3.56 -0.84 -4.46
N LEU A 141 3.15 -1.71 -3.55
CA LEU A 141 1.83 -2.34 -3.56
C LEU A 141 1.02 -1.87 -2.36
N PHE A 142 -0.13 -1.24 -2.61
CA PHE A 142 -0.99 -0.62 -1.61
C PHE A 142 -2.16 -1.53 -1.25
N ALA A 143 -2.41 -1.67 0.05
CA ALA A 143 -3.62 -2.23 0.62
C ALA A 143 -4.55 -1.14 1.13
N ASN A 144 -5.85 -1.27 0.87
CA ASN A 144 -6.86 -0.27 1.21
C ASN A 144 -7.64 -0.59 2.50
N SER A 145 -7.62 -1.85 2.96
CA SER A 145 -8.34 -2.31 4.16
C SER A 145 -7.54 -3.38 4.91
N VAL A 146 -7.94 -3.73 6.14
CA VAL A 146 -7.27 -4.77 6.94
C VAL A 146 -7.24 -6.13 6.21
N GLN A 147 -8.30 -6.49 5.50
CA GLN A 147 -8.32 -7.71 4.68
C GLN A 147 -7.28 -7.63 3.56
N GLU A 148 -7.24 -6.51 2.84
CA GLU A 148 -6.26 -6.31 1.77
C GLU A 148 -4.82 -6.29 2.30
N VAL A 149 -4.58 -5.86 3.55
CA VAL A 149 -3.24 -5.91 4.15
C VAL A 149 -2.71 -7.34 4.23
N MET A 150 -3.55 -8.30 4.63
CA MET A 150 -3.14 -9.71 4.65
C MET A 150 -2.86 -10.22 3.23
N ASP A 151 -3.75 -9.91 2.30
CA ASP A 151 -3.71 -10.43 0.95
C ASP A 151 -2.52 -9.87 0.15
N MET A 152 -2.34 -8.54 0.20
CA MET A 152 -1.27 -7.83 -0.48
C MET A 152 0.11 -8.13 0.12
N ALA A 153 0.20 -8.48 1.41
CA ALA A 153 1.46 -8.98 1.98
C ALA A 153 1.91 -10.27 1.29
N LEU A 154 0.99 -11.22 1.04
CA LEU A 154 1.31 -12.49 0.37
C LEU A 154 1.55 -12.32 -1.13
N ILE A 155 0.75 -11.47 -1.78
CA ILE A 155 0.93 -11.14 -3.20
C ILE A 155 2.28 -10.44 -3.40
N SER A 156 2.68 -9.53 -2.51
CA SER A 156 4.00 -8.88 -2.56
C SER A 156 5.14 -9.90 -2.41
N GLN A 157 5.01 -10.85 -1.49
CA GLN A 157 6.03 -11.87 -1.26
C GLN A 157 6.20 -12.83 -2.45
N SER A 158 5.10 -13.31 -3.02
CA SER A 158 5.14 -14.15 -4.22
C SER A 158 5.67 -13.37 -5.44
N SER A 159 5.25 -12.12 -5.60
CA SER A 159 5.68 -11.24 -6.71
C SER A 159 7.16 -10.89 -6.63
N THR A 160 7.71 -10.59 -5.45
CA THR A 160 9.14 -10.25 -5.29
C THR A 160 10.05 -11.43 -5.64
N LEU A 161 9.62 -12.66 -5.36
CA LEU A 161 10.37 -13.88 -5.72
C LEU A 161 10.39 -14.10 -7.24
N ALA A 162 9.27 -13.87 -7.92
CA ALA A 162 9.14 -14.03 -9.37
C ALA A 162 9.82 -12.89 -10.15
N ALA A 163 9.61 -11.64 -9.74
CA ALA A 163 10.12 -10.46 -10.42
C ALA A 163 11.58 -10.14 -10.07
N ARG A 164 12.09 -10.61 -8.92
CA ARG A 164 13.37 -10.20 -8.31
C ARG A 164 13.48 -8.71 -7.98
N VAL A 165 12.39 -7.96 -8.11
CA VAL A 165 12.29 -6.57 -7.70
C VAL A 165 11.79 -6.55 -6.26
N PRO A 166 12.42 -5.82 -5.34
CA PRO A 166 11.97 -5.72 -3.95
C PRO A 166 10.68 -4.88 -3.83
N PHE A 167 9.83 -5.19 -2.85
CA PHE A 167 8.51 -4.59 -2.68
C PHE A 167 8.38 -3.81 -1.37
N LEU A 168 7.81 -2.62 -1.45
CA LEU A 168 7.16 -1.98 -0.32
C LEU A 168 5.70 -2.40 -0.35
N HIS A 169 5.27 -3.15 0.66
CA HIS A 169 3.86 -3.38 0.90
C HIS A 169 3.36 -2.29 1.85
N VAL A 170 2.39 -1.49 1.40
CA VAL A 170 2.03 -0.22 2.02
C VAL A 170 0.58 -0.22 2.46
N PHE A 171 0.34 0.23 3.68
CA PHE A 171 -1.00 0.48 4.23
C PHE A 171 -0.98 1.66 5.20
N ASP A 172 -2.14 2.30 5.40
CA ASP A 172 -2.18 3.59 6.07
C ASP A 172 -1.98 3.45 7.59
N GLY A 173 -1.00 4.17 8.13
CA GLY A 173 -0.70 4.20 9.54
C GLY A 173 -1.89 4.68 10.38
N PHE A 174 -2.17 3.96 11.47
CA PHE A 174 -3.37 4.08 12.31
C PHE A 174 -4.68 3.73 11.59
N ARG A 175 -5.00 4.43 10.49
CA ARG A 175 -6.30 4.30 9.80
C ARG A 175 -6.57 2.87 9.29
N THR A 176 -5.51 2.13 8.93
CA THR A 176 -5.59 0.70 8.62
C THR A 176 -4.75 -0.12 9.59
N SER A 177 -3.56 0.34 9.96
CA SER A 177 -2.66 -0.47 10.80
C SER A 177 -3.17 -0.73 12.22
N HIS A 178 -4.08 0.11 12.74
CA HIS A 178 -4.70 -0.03 14.07
C HIS A 178 -6.23 -0.17 14.00
N GLU A 179 -6.80 -0.21 12.80
CA GLU A 179 -8.22 -0.53 12.63
C GLU A 179 -8.40 -2.02 12.88
N VAL A 180 -9.27 -2.38 13.83
CA VAL A 180 -9.61 -3.77 14.10
C VAL A 180 -10.79 -4.14 13.21
N ALA A 181 -10.64 -5.17 12.39
CA ALA A 181 -11.67 -5.65 11.48
C ALA A 181 -11.78 -7.17 11.53
N LYS A 182 -12.97 -7.68 11.23
CA LYS A 182 -13.19 -9.11 11.01
C LYS A 182 -12.77 -9.46 9.58
N ILE A 183 -11.74 -10.29 9.44
CA ILE A 183 -11.19 -10.69 8.15
C ILE A 183 -11.19 -12.20 7.99
N GLU A 184 -11.11 -12.68 6.75
CA GLU A 184 -10.80 -14.06 6.41
C GLU A 184 -9.28 -14.25 6.43
N GLN A 185 -8.80 -14.98 7.44
CA GLN A 185 -7.38 -15.27 7.59
C GLN A 185 -6.92 -16.29 6.55
N LEU A 186 -5.75 -16.04 5.95
CA LEU A 186 -5.08 -17.01 5.08
C LEU A 186 -4.63 -18.22 5.90
N ALA A 187 -4.88 -19.42 5.40
CA ALA A 187 -4.36 -20.64 6.01
C ALA A 187 -2.90 -20.90 5.57
N ASP A 188 -2.16 -21.69 6.35
CA ASP A 188 -0.78 -22.06 5.98
C ASP A 188 -0.72 -22.76 4.61
N GLU A 189 -1.78 -23.50 4.22
CA GLU A 189 -1.91 -24.10 2.89
C GLU A 189 -2.07 -23.07 1.77
N ASP A 190 -2.79 -21.96 2.02
CA ASP A 190 -2.94 -20.87 1.04
C ASP A 190 -1.59 -20.18 0.82
N ILE A 191 -0.87 -19.90 1.91
CA ILE A 191 0.47 -19.31 1.87
C ILE A 191 1.43 -20.24 1.12
N ARG A 192 1.41 -21.55 1.44
CA ARG A 192 2.22 -22.55 0.75
C ARG A 192 1.91 -22.68 -0.74
N ALA A 193 0.63 -22.59 -1.13
CA ALA A 193 0.23 -22.65 -2.53
C ALA A 193 0.69 -21.41 -3.33
N MET A 194 0.78 -20.25 -2.67
CA MET A 194 1.26 -19.02 -3.30
C MET A 194 2.78 -19.00 -3.51
N ILE A 195 3.58 -19.52 -2.57
CA ILE A 195 5.05 -19.46 -2.62
C ILE A 195 5.63 -20.61 -3.46
N ASP A 196 6.37 -20.25 -4.51
CA ASP A 196 7.09 -21.21 -5.36
C ASP A 196 8.47 -21.54 -4.77
N ASP A 197 8.65 -22.79 -4.33
CA ASP A 197 9.90 -23.28 -3.74
C ASP A 197 11.09 -23.24 -4.72
N ASP A 198 10.86 -23.31 -6.04
CA ASP A 198 11.95 -23.18 -7.03
C ASP A 198 12.44 -21.75 -7.13
N LEU A 199 11.56 -20.75 -7.00
CA LEU A 199 11.97 -19.34 -6.91
C LEU A 199 12.73 -19.05 -5.60
N VAL A 200 12.33 -19.68 -4.50
CA VAL A 200 13.07 -19.61 -3.23
C VAL A 200 14.46 -20.24 -3.37
N ARG A 201 14.57 -21.42 -3.99
CA ARG A 201 15.88 -22.04 -4.30
C ARG A 201 16.71 -21.16 -5.22
N ALA A 202 16.10 -20.50 -6.21
CA ALA A 202 16.79 -19.57 -7.09
C ALA A 202 17.33 -18.35 -6.34
N HIS A 203 16.58 -17.80 -5.38
CA HIS A 203 17.07 -16.76 -4.45
C HIS A 203 18.31 -17.21 -3.69
N ARG A 204 18.24 -18.39 -3.06
CA ARG A 204 19.37 -18.99 -2.32
C ARG A 204 20.58 -19.28 -3.21
N ALA A 205 20.36 -19.73 -4.44
CA ALA A 205 21.44 -20.04 -5.39
C ALA A 205 22.28 -18.81 -5.78
N ARG A 206 21.77 -17.59 -5.54
CA ARG A 206 22.47 -16.33 -5.75
C ARG A 206 23.15 -15.81 -4.48
N ALA A 207 23.20 -16.57 -3.39
CA ALA A 207 23.87 -16.14 -2.16
C ALA A 207 25.39 -16.00 -2.34
N LEU A 208 26.01 -15.15 -1.53
CA LEU A 208 27.44 -15.15 -1.30
C LEU A 208 27.83 -16.45 -0.60
N ASN A 209 28.63 -17.28 -1.28
CA ASN A 209 29.08 -18.57 -0.77
C ASN A 209 30.57 -18.75 -1.12
N PRO A 210 31.46 -19.03 -0.15
CA PRO A 210 32.89 -19.22 -0.42
C PRO A 210 33.19 -20.38 -1.37
N GLU A 211 32.32 -21.39 -1.47
CA GLU A 211 32.45 -22.51 -2.41
C GLU A 211 32.07 -22.11 -3.86
N LYS A 212 31.33 -21.01 -4.03
CA LYS A 212 30.90 -20.45 -5.32
C LYS A 212 30.95 -18.92 -5.28
N PRO A 213 32.15 -18.32 -5.14
CA PRO A 213 32.26 -16.91 -4.82
C PRO A 213 31.85 -16.03 -6.00
N VAL A 214 31.18 -14.92 -5.69
CA VAL A 214 30.85 -13.83 -6.62
C VAL A 214 31.21 -12.49 -6.00
N MET A 215 31.48 -11.49 -6.83
CA MET A 215 31.73 -10.11 -6.39
C MET A 215 30.50 -9.24 -6.65
N ARG A 216 30.14 -8.38 -5.70
CA ARG A 216 29.03 -7.43 -5.79
C ARG A 216 29.43 -6.07 -5.24
N GLY A 217 28.70 -5.03 -5.62
CA GLY A 217 28.92 -3.68 -5.10
C GLY A 217 30.25 -3.06 -5.53
N THR A 218 30.72 -3.36 -6.74
CA THR A 218 31.94 -2.76 -7.32
C THR A 218 31.81 -1.25 -7.48
N ALA A 219 32.93 -0.52 -7.41
CA ALA A 219 33.01 0.85 -7.92
C ALA A 219 33.11 0.82 -9.45
N GLN A 220 32.25 1.56 -10.14
CA GLN A 220 32.18 1.59 -11.60
C GLN A 220 32.41 3.01 -12.12
N ASN A 221 33.19 3.13 -13.19
CA ASN A 221 33.47 4.40 -13.86
C ASN A 221 32.36 4.75 -14.87
N PRO A 222 32.37 5.98 -15.43
CA PRO A 222 31.37 6.42 -16.41
C PRO A 222 31.32 5.59 -17.71
N ASP A 223 32.36 4.81 -17.99
CA ASP A 223 32.49 3.95 -19.17
C ASP A 223 31.50 2.77 -19.16
N ILE A 224 31.05 2.30 -17.99
CA ILE A 224 30.13 1.15 -17.87
C ILE A 224 28.92 1.38 -16.94
N TYR A 225 28.96 2.38 -16.05
CA TYR A 225 27.91 2.56 -15.04
C TYR A 225 26.52 2.72 -15.64
N PHE A 226 26.39 3.50 -16.72
CA PHE A 226 25.08 3.73 -17.34
C PHE A 226 24.50 2.44 -17.95
N GLN A 227 25.33 1.69 -18.68
CA GLN A 227 24.92 0.41 -19.28
C GLN A 227 24.55 -0.62 -18.20
N ALA A 228 25.31 -0.67 -17.09
CA ALA A 228 25.00 -1.53 -15.96
C ALA A 228 23.67 -1.13 -15.30
N ARG A 229 23.37 0.16 -15.18
CA ARG A 229 22.12 0.65 -14.59
C ARG A 229 20.88 0.28 -15.41
N GLU A 230 20.98 0.39 -16.74
CA GLU A 230 19.89 0.04 -17.67
C GLU A 230 19.69 -1.48 -17.83
N SER A 231 20.65 -2.29 -17.41
CA SER A 231 20.55 -3.76 -17.51
C SER A 231 19.40 -4.36 -16.70
N ALA A 232 18.87 -3.61 -15.72
CA ALA A 232 17.74 -4.04 -14.90
C ALA A 232 16.37 -3.82 -15.57
N ASN A 233 16.29 -3.05 -16.67
CA ASN A 233 15.02 -2.67 -17.31
C ASN A 233 14.07 -3.84 -17.62
N PRO A 234 14.54 -5.00 -18.11
CA PRO A 234 13.64 -6.13 -18.39
C PRO A 234 12.90 -6.63 -17.14
N PHE A 235 13.52 -6.57 -15.96
CA PHE A 235 12.89 -6.98 -14.70
C PHE A 235 11.72 -6.05 -14.37
N TYR A 236 11.94 -4.74 -14.39
CA TYR A 236 10.90 -3.74 -14.10
C TYR A 236 9.80 -3.70 -15.15
N THR A 237 10.13 -3.94 -16.41
CA THR A 237 9.13 -4.03 -17.50
C THR A 237 8.21 -5.23 -17.31
N ALA A 238 8.74 -6.35 -16.82
CA ALA A 238 7.97 -7.57 -16.55
C ALA A 238 7.16 -7.50 -15.24
N THR A 239 7.60 -6.73 -14.24
CA THR A 239 6.99 -6.70 -12.90
C THR A 239 5.47 -6.47 -12.90
N PRO A 240 4.87 -5.54 -13.66
CA PRO A 240 3.42 -5.38 -13.67
C PRO A 240 2.66 -6.64 -14.09
N GLY A 241 3.13 -7.32 -15.14
CA GLY A 241 2.53 -8.57 -15.60
C GLY A 241 2.66 -9.68 -14.55
N ILE A 242 3.84 -9.80 -13.94
CA ILE A 242 4.10 -10.76 -12.86
C ILE A 242 3.17 -10.51 -11.66
N VAL A 243 2.98 -9.26 -11.25
CA VAL A 243 2.08 -8.91 -10.14
C VAL A 243 0.63 -9.28 -10.49
N GLN A 244 0.17 -8.99 -11.70
CA GLN A 244 -1.17 -9.38 -12.14
C GLN A 244 -1.34 -10.91 -12.13
N GLU A 245 -0.35 -11.67 -12.63
CA GLU A 245 -0.36 -13.13 -12.56
C GLU A 245 -0.43 -13.65 -11.11
N GLN A 246 0.28 -13.01 -10.16
CA GLN A 246 0.18 -13.37 -8.75
C GLN A 246 -1.17 -13.01 -8.13
N MET A 247 -1.79 -11.89 -8.53
CA MET A 247 -3.16 -11.54 -8.13
C MET A 247 -4.18 -12.56 -8.65
N ASP A 248 -4.05 -12.98 -9.91
CA ASP A 248 -4.93 -13.98 -10.52
C ASP A 248 -4.74 -15.37 -9.88
N LYS A 249 -3.49 -15.74 -9.59
CA LYS A 249 -3.16 -16.96 -8.82
C LYS A 249 -3.77 -16.92 -7.43
N PHE A 250 -3.63 -15.78 -6.74
CA PHE A 250 -4.22 -15.56 -5.42
C PHE A 250 -5.73 -15.74 -5.47
N ALA A 251 -6.41 -15.17 -6.47
CA ALA A 251 -7.84 -15.35 -6.65
C ALA A 251 -8.24 -16.81 -6.92
N GLY A 252 -7.45 -17.56 -7.68
CA GLY A 252 -7.68 -18.99 -7.91
C GLY A 252 -7.58 -19.86 -6.65
N ILE A 253 -6.78 -19.45 -5.67
CA ILE A 253 -6.59 -20.15 -4.38
C ILE A 253 -7.61 -19.66 -3.35
N VAL A 254 -7.71 -18.34 -3.24
CA VAL A 254 -8.37 -17.64 -2.13
C VAL A 254 -9.79 -17.18 -2.47
N GLY A 255 -10.07 -16.88 -3.73
CA GLY A 255 -11.38 -16.45 -4.23
C GLY A 255 -11.58 -14.94 -4.26
N ARG A 256 -10.61 -14.15 -3.78
CA ARG A 256 -10.64 -12.68 -3.84
C ARG A 256 -9.75 -12.20 -4.99
N GLN A 257 -10.35 -11.51 -5.96
CA GLN A 257 -9.67 -11.00 -7.16
C GLN A 257 -9.17 -9.57 -6.93
N TYR A 258 -7.99 -9.29 -7.45
CA TYR A 258 -7.39 -7.96 -7.46
C TYR A 258 -6.79 -7.67 -8.83
N HIS A 259 -6.69 -6.40 -9.18
CA HIS A 259 -5.94 -5.97 -10.34
C HIS A 259 -4.95 -4.85 -9.96
N LEU A 260 -3.99 -4.56 -10.84
CA LEU A 260 -3.05 -3.45 -10.64
C LEU A 260 -3.78 -2.12 -10.36
N PHE A 261 -4.91 -1.96 -11.06
CA PHE A 261 -5.86 -0.86 -10.95
C PHE A 261 -7.28 -1.45 -11.06
N ASP A 262 -8.08 -1.42 -9.98
CA ASP A 262 -9.50 -1.77 -10.08
C ASP A 262 -10.36 -0.51 -10.17
N TYR A 263 -11.29 -0.56 -11.13
CA TYR A 263 -12.34 0.42 -11.31
C TYR A 263 -13.62 -0.03 -10.60
N GLU A 264 -14.26 0.89 -9.88
CA GLU A 264 -15.56 0.69 -9.24
C GLU A 264 -16.49 1.87 -9.57
N GLY A 265 -17.76 1.59 -9.88
CA GLY A 265 -18.78 2.61 -10.15
C GLY A 265 -19.56 2.40 -11.44
N ALA A 266 -20.18 3.47 -11.94
CA ALA A 266 -21.04 3.40 -13.12
C ALA A 266 -20.23 3.06 -14.40
N PRO A 267 -20.61 2.03 -15.19
CA PRO A 267 -19.89 1.70 -16.43
C PRO A 267 -19.80 2.84 -17.45
N ASP A 268 -20.70 3.82 -17.35
CA ASP A 268 -20.74 5.05 -18.15
C ASP A 268 -20.38 6.31 -17.34
N ALA A 269 -19.57 6.18 -16.28
CA ALA A 269 -19.14 7.30 -15.44
C ALA A 269 -18.50 8.43 -16.26
N GLU A 270 -18.84 9.67 -15.90
CA GLU A 270 -18.29 10.88 -16.51
C GLU A 270 -17.26 11.57 -15.58
N ARG A 271 -17.37 11.32 -14.27
CA ARG A 271 -16.51 11.86 -13.22
C ARG A 271 -15.90 10.71 -12.42
N VAL A 272 -14.57 10.68 -12.30
CA VAL A 272 -13.85 9.60 -11.61
C VAL A 272 -12.88 10.15 -10.58
N ILE A 273 -12.77 9.47 -9.43
CA ILE A 273 -11.71 9.70 -8.44
C ILE A 273 -10.61 8.63 -8.59
N VAL A 274 -9.34 9.03 -8.62
CA VAL A 274 -8.20 8.11 -8.56
C VAL A 274 -7.53 8.27 -7.19
N VAL A 275 -7.37 7.17 -6.45
CA VAL A 275 -6.93 7.21 -5.05
C VAL A 275 -6.18 5.94 -4.66
N MET A 276 -5.40 6.02 -3.58
CA MET A 276 -4.59 4.94 -3.00
C MET A 276 -4.83 4.83 -1.50
N GLY A 277 -4.67 3.61 -0.95
CA GLY A 277 -4.80 3.36 0.48
C GLY A 277 -6.24 3.49 0.98
N SER A 278 -6.41 3.60 2.31
CA SER A 278 -7.71 3.54 2.98
C SER A 278 -8.72 4.61 2.57
N GLY A 279 -8.26 5.71 1.95
CA GLY A 279 -9.17 6.69 1.36
C GLY A 279 -10.05 6.08 0.27
N ALA A 280 -9.61 4.99 -0.36
CA ALA A 280 -10.36 4.28 -1.38
C ALA A 280 -11.65 3.64 -0.83
N GLU A 281 -11.69 3.19 0.43
CA GLU A 281 -12.89 2.58 1.01
C GLU A 281 -14.01 3.63 1.18
N ALA A 282 -13.67 4.81 1.72
CA ALA A 282 -14.62 5.91 1.84
C ALA A 282 -15.10 6.42 0.46
N VAL A 283 -14.22 6.40 -0.55
CA VAL A 283 -14.61 6.75 -1.92
C VAL A 283 -15.54 5.70 -2.51
N GLN A 284 -15.27 4.41 -2.32
CA GLN A 284 -16.12 3.34 -2.83
C GLN A 284 -17.52 3.42 -2.22
N GLU A 285 -17.62 3.54 -0.89
CA GLU A 285 -18.91 3.67 -0.20
C GLU A 285 -19.73 4.86 -0.75
N THR A 286 -19.06 6.00 -0.98
CA THR A 286 -19.70 7.20 -1.55
C THR A 286 -20.12 6.99 -3.00
N VAL A 287 -19.27 6.35 -3.82
CA VAL A 287 -19.57 6.03 -5.22
C VAL A 287 -20.78 5.11 -5.30
N GLU A 288 -20.83 4.04 -4.51
CA GLU A 288 -21.97 3.11 -4.46
C GLU A 288 -23.27 3.85 -4.11
N TRP A 289 -23.22 4.73 -3.10
CA TRP A 289 -24.38 5.52 -2.69
C TRP A 289 -24.89 6.48 -3.77
N LEU A 290 -23.96 7.12 -4.50
CA LEU A 290 -24.26 8.07 -5.58
C LEU A 290 -24.75 7.36 -6.85
N VAL A 291 -24.13 6.25 -7.22
CA VAL A 291 -24.53 5.42 -8.37
C VAL A 291 -25.93 4.83 -8.16
N ALA A 292 -26.26 4.39 -6.94
CA ALA A 292 -27.61 3.95 -6.59
C ALA A 292 -28.69 5.05 -6.77
N ARG A 293 -28.28 6.32 -6.89
CA ARG A 293 -29.14 7.49 -7.14
C ARG A 293 -29.02 8.03 -8.57
N GLY A 294 -28.38 7.28 -9.46
CA GLY A 294 -28.28 7.60 -10.88
C GLY A 294 -27.15 8.56 -11.24
N GLU A 295 -26.24 8.86 -10.31
CA GLU A 295 -25.06 9.66 -10.64
C GLU A 295 -24.02 8.84 -11.42
N LYS A 296 -23.49 9.44 -12.50
CA LYS A 296 -22.45 8.85 -13.35
C LYS A 296 -21.06 9.08 -12.77
N VAL A 297 -20.79 8.46 -11.64
CA VAL A 297 -19.51 8.56 -10.93
C VAL A 297 -18.83 7.21 -10.81
N GLY A 298 -17.52 7.23 -10.67
CA GLY A 298 -16.75 6.04 -10.34
C GLY A 298 -15.41 6.38 -9.70
N MET A 299 -14.60 5.36 -9.49
CA MET A 299 -13.28 5.48 -8.92
C MET A 299 -12.31 4.47 -9.51
N VAL A 300 -11.02 4.74 -9.37
CA VAL A 300 -9.95 3.77 -9.56
C VAL A 300 -9.15 3.68 -8.27
N LYS A 301 -9.08 2.50 -7.66
CA LYS A 301 -8.09 2.27 -6.59
C LYS A 301 -6.78 1.76 -7.21
N VAL A 302 -5.70 2.44 -6.92
CA VAL A 302 -4.37 2.07 -7.42
C VAL A 302 -3.73 1.12 -6.40
N ARG A 303 -3.50 -0.14 -6.81
CA ARG A 303 -2.82 -1.14 -5.97
C ARG A 303 -1.33 -1.09 -6.25
N LEU A 304 -0.93 -1.30 -7.51
CA LEU A 304 0.47 -1.23 -7.91
C LEU A 304 0.83 0.19 -8.34
N PHE A 305 1.34 0.99 -7.40
CA PHE A 305 1.80 2.35 -7.69
C PHE A 305 3.15 2.36 -8.42
N ARG A 306 4.05 1.41 -8.10
CA ARG A 306 5.32 1.23 -8.80
C ARG A 306 5.61 -0.25 -9.07
N PRO A 307 6.09 -0.61 -10.28
CA PRO A 307 6.16 0.22 -11.49
C PRO A 307 4.76 0.63 -11.97
N PHE A 308 4.58 1.90 -12.35
CA PHE A 308 3.29 2.41 -12.79
C PHE A 308 2.98 1.92 -14.21
N SER A 309 2.06 0.97 -14.35
CA SER A 309 1.71 0.44 -15.68
C SER A 309 0.69 1.34 -16.37
N VAL A 310 1.20 2.25 -17.22
CA VAL A 310 0.42 3.24 -17.97
C VAL A 310 -0.75 2.61 -18.72
N GLU A 311 -0.50 1.52 -19.44
CA GLU A 311 -1.52 0.83 -20.23
C GLU A 311 -2.65 0.25 -19.37
N HIS A 312 -2.31 -0.45 -18.27
CA HIS A 312 -3.31 -1.03 -17.38
C HIS A 312 -4.14 0.06 -16.69
N PHE A 313 -3.53 1.16 -16.27
CA PHE A 313 -4.23 2.30 -15.67
C PHE A 313 -5.25 2.91 -16.63
N VAL A 314 -4.82 3.29 -17.85
CA VAL A 314 -5.70 3.97 -18.81
C VAL A 314 -6.83 3.04 -19.26
N ARG A 315 -6.58 1.74 -19.40
CA ARG A 315 -7.61 0.75 -19.75
C ARG A 315 -8.63 0.50 -18.65
N ALA A 316 -8.28 0.73 -17.38
CA ALA A 316 -9.22 0.63 -16.27
C ALA A 316 -10.29 1.74 -16.29
N LEU A 317 -10.04 2.86 -16.99
CA LEU A 317 -10.97 3.99 -17.05
C LEU A 317 -12.05 3.81 -18.14
N PRO A 318 -13.34 4.04 -17.83
CA PRO A 318 -14.38 4.06 -18.85
C PRO A 318 -14.16 5.15 -19.90
N LYS A 319 -14.43 4.84 -21.17
CA LYS A 319 -14.32 5.81 -22.30
C LYS A 319 -15.20 7.06 -22.14
N SER A 320 -16.25 6.98 -21.33
CA SER A 320 -17.18 8.07 -21.02
C SER A 320 -16.58 9.12 -20.08
N VAL A 321 -15.45 8.83 -19.43
CA VAL A 321 -14.83 9.75 -18.47
C VAL A 321 -14.50 11.08 -19.15
N ARG A 322 -14.86 12.17 -18.46
CA ARG A 322 -14.61 13.55 -18.89
C ARG A 322 -13.81 14.34 -17.87
N LYS A 323 -13.94 14.00 -16.58
CA LYS A 323 -13.25 14.68 -15.49
C LYS A 323 -12.72 13.68 -14.47
N ILE A 324 -11.50 13.91 -14.00
CA ILE A 324 -10.81 13.06 -13.04
C ILE A 324 -10.31 13.93 -11.89
N ALA A 325 -10.59 13.54 -10.65
CA ALA A 325 -9.90 14.05 -9.47
C ALA A 325 -8.89 13.00 -9.00
N VAL A 326 -7.62 13.37 -8.90
CA VAL A 326 -6.56 12.52 -8.36
C VAL A 326 -6.27 12.96 -6.93
N LEU A 327 -6.35 12.03 -5.99
CA LEU A 327 -6.21 12.30 -4.58
C LEU A 327 -4.88 11.76 -4.05
N ASP A 328 -4.02 12.68 -3.64
CA ASP A 328 -2.73 12.37 -3.06
C ASP A 328 -2.77 12.57 -1.54
N ARG A 329 -2.34 11.54 -0.80
CA ARG A 329 -2.21 11.59 0.65
C ARG A 329 -0.81 12.06 1.05
N THR A 330 -0.29 13.08 0.38
CA THR A 330 1.04 13.65 0.62
C THR A 330 1.06 15.14 0.24
N LYS A 331 2.14 15.84 0.55
CA LYS A 331 2.40 17.19 0.07
C LYS A 331 3.87 17.30 -0.33
N GLU A 332 4.13 17.68 -1.57
CA GLU A 332 5.47 18.04 -2.06
C GLU A 332 5.54 19.58 -2.26
N PRO A 333 6.06 20.35 -1.28
CA PRO A 333 6.10 21.80 -1.38
C PRO A 333 6.89 22.28 -2.60
N GLY A 334 6.25 23.08 -3.45
CA GLY A 334 6.86 23.63 -4.66
C GLY A 334 6.87 22.71 -5.88
N ALA A 335 6.38 21.47 -5.76
CA ALA A 335 6.20 20.60 -6.91
C ALA A 335 5.08 21.11 -7.83
N ALA A 336 5.15 20.75 -9.11
CA ALA A 336 4.09 21.04 -10.09
C ALA A 336 2.76 20.33 -9.78
N GLY A 337 2.79 19.35 -8.87
CA GLY A 337 1.65 18.61 -8.34
C GLY A 337 2.15 17.43 -7.51
N GLU A 338 1.26 16.71 -6.86
CA GLU A 338 1.64 15.55 -6.06
C GLU A 338 1.92 14.30 -6.94
N PRO A 339 2.61 13.27 -6.41
CA PRO A 339 3.13 12.16 -7.22
C PRO A 339 2.10 11.40 -8.04
N LEU A 340 0.97 10.99 -7.44
CA LEU A 340 -0.05 10.23 -8.17
C LEU A 340 -0.72 11.10 -9.22
N TYR A 341 -1.02 12.36 -8.90
CA TYR A 341 -1.53 13.33 -9.87
C TYR A 341 -0.61 13.47 -11.09
N GLN A 342 0.70 13.58 -10.89
CA GLN A 342 1.67 13.66 -11.99
C GLN A 342 1.72 12.39 -12.83
N ASP A 343 1.68 11.21 -12.20
CA ASP A 343 1.69 9.93 -12.92
C ASP A 343 0.41 9.74 -13.76
N VAL A 344 -0.75 10.09 -13.20
CA VAL A 344 -2.03 10.02 -13.92
C VAL A 344 -2.05 10.96 -15.12
N LEU A 345 -1.59 12.20 -14.94
CA LEU A 345 -1.47 13.14 -16.05
C LEU A 345 -0.55 12.61 -17.16
N THR A 346 0.61 12.08 -16.77
CA THR A 346 1.60 11.52 -17.69
C THR A 346 1.01 10.34 -18.46
N ALA A 347 0.39 9.39 -17.75
CA ALA A 347 -0.21 8.20 -18.35
C ALA A 347 -1.32 8.54 -19.35
N LEU A 348 -2.21 9.48 -19.00
CA LEU A 348 -3.27 9.94 -19.91
C LEU A 348 -2.69 10.69 -21.12
N ALA A 349 -1.69 11.55 -20.92
CA ALA A 349 -1.04 12.28 -22.00
C ALA A 349 -0.34 11.32 -22.98
N GLU A 350 0.44 10.36 -22.48
CA GLU A 350 1.12 9.35 -23.31
C GLU A 350 0.12 8.50 -24.09
N GLY A 351 -0.96 8.05 -23.45
CA GLY A 351 -2.00 7.27 -24.13
C GLY A 351 -2.73 8.05 -25.22
N MET A 352 -3.03 9.33 -24.97
CA MET A 352 -3.63 10.22 -25.97
C MET A 352 -2.68 10.50 -27.13
N MET A 353 -1.41 10.82 -26.84
CA MET A 353 -0.39 11.11 -27.87
C MET A 353 -0.09 9.90 -28.74
N SER A 354 -0.15 8.71 -28.17
CA SER A 354 0.09 7.44 -28.87
C SER A 354 -1.16 6.90 -29.59
N GLY A 355 -2.33 7.52 -29.39
CA GLY A 355 -3.57 7.18 -30.09
C GLY A 355 -4.26 5.88 -29.65
N TRP A 356 -3.84 5.27 -28.54
CA TRP A 356 -4.47 4.05 -28.00
C TRP A 356 -5.39 4.30 -26.81
N ALA A 357 -5.33 5.49 -26.19
CA ALA A 357 -6.26 5.84 -25.11
C ALA A 357 -7.72 5.87 -25.61
N PRO A 358 -8.70 5.42 -24.80
CA PRO A 358 -10.08 5.22 -25.23
C PRO A 358 -10.91 6.52 -25.25
N PHE A 359 -10.30 7.69 -25.09
CA PHE A 359 -11.00 8.97 -24.93
C PHE A 359 -11.00 9.79 -26.21
N ASP A 360 -12.15 10.39 -26.55
CA ASP A 360 -12.25 11.32 -27.69
C ASP A 360 -11.39 12.59 -27.48
N LYS A 361 -11.24 13.00 -26.22
CA LYS A 361 -10.47 14.16 -25.77
C LYS A 361 -9.83 13.83 -24.43
N LEU A 362 -8.69 14.44 -24.15
CA LEU A 362 -8.02 14.31 -22.85
C LEU A 362 -9.01 14.74 -21.73
N PRO A 363 -9.34 13.86 -20.77
CA PRO A 363 -10.17 14.24 -19.63
C PRO A 363 -9.55 15.38 -18.83
N ARG A 364 -10.39 16.25 -18.27
CA ARG A 364 -9.91 17.30 -17.35
C ARG A 364 -9.47 16.65 -16.04
N VAL A 365 -8.19 16.72 -15.73
CA VAL A 365 -7.63 16.18 -14.49
C VAL A 365 -7.38 17.31 -13.49
N VAL A 366 -7.85 17.13 -12.25
CA VAL A 366 -7.51 17.99 -11.10
C VAL A 366 -6.84 17.17 -10.01
N GLY A 367 -5.84 17.74 -9.35
CA GLY A 367 -5.15 17.16 -8.20
C GLY A 367 -5.69 17.72 -6.90
N GLY A 368 -5.88 16.86 -5.91
CA GLY A 368 -6.34 17.20 -4.57
C GLY A 368 -5.51 16.52 -3.50
N ARG A 369 -5.27 17.23 -2.40
CA ARG A 369 -4.65 16.65 -1.19
C ARG A 369 -5.69 16.37 -0.13
N TYR A 370 -5.54 15.24 0.54
CA TYR A 370 -6.41 14.83 1.64
C TYR A 370 -5.61 14.09 2.72
N GLY A 371 -6.22 13.88 3.88
CA GLY A 371 -5.79 12.83 4.82
C GLY A 371 -4.39 12.95 5.41
N LEU A 372 -3.69 14.08 5.24
CA LEU A 372 -2.36 14.31 5.82
C LEU A 372 -2.41 14.10 7.34
N SER A 373 -1.47 13.33 7.87
CA SER A 373 -1.39 13.03 9.30
C SER A 373 -2.70 12.52 9.91
N SER A 374 -3.34 11.53 9.26
CA SER A 374 -4.65 10.99 9.63
C SER A 374 -5.75 12.04 9.81
N LYS A 375 -5.67 13.17 9.10
CA LYS A 375 -6.85 14.05 8.97
C LYS A 375 -8.02 13.20 8.44
N GLU A 376 -9.18 13.36 9.04
CA GLU A 376 -10.40 12.65 8.62
C GLU A 376 -10.66 12.83 7.12
N PHE A 377 -11.15 11.75 6.50
CA PHE A 377 -11.58 11.74 5.12
C PHE A 377 -12.86 10.92 5.03
N THR A 378 -13.98 11.64 4.98
CA THR A 378 -15.32 11.06 5.13
C THR A 378 -16.09 11.07 3.81
N PRO A 379 -17.18 10.30 3.70
CA PRO A 379 -18.07 10.35 2.55
C PRO A 379 -18.56 11.76 2.18
N ALA A 380 -18.76 12.63 3.17
CA ALA A 380 -19.10 14.04 2.96
C ALA A 380 -18.02 14.80 2.16
N MET A 381 -16.75 14.57 2.50
CA MET A 381 -15.62 15.15 1.80
C MET A 381 -15.49 14.61 0.37
N VAL A 382 -15.69 13.29 0.19
CA VAL A 382 -15.73 12.65 -1.13
C VAL A 382 -16.83 13.25 -2.00
N LYS A 383 -18.04 13.43 -1.45
CA LYS A 383 -19.13 14.09 -2.15
C LYS A 383 -18.77 15.52 -2.55
N GLY A 384 -18.13 16.29 -1.67
CA GLY A 384 -17.63 17.64 -1.99
C GLY A 384 -16.68 17.65 -3.20
N ILE A 385 -15.84 16.63 -3.36
CA ILE A 385 -14.97 16.47 -4.54
C ILE A 385 -15.80 16.17 -5.79
N PHE A 386 -16.78 15.26 -5.74
CA PHE A 386 -17.66 15.00 -6.89
C PHE A 386 -18.52 16.21 -7.28
N ASP A 387 -18.96 17.00 -6.30
CA ASP A 387 -19.68 18.26 -6.50
C ASP A 387 -18.75 19.28 -7.19
N GLU A 388 -17.49 19.39 -6.78
CA GLU A 388 -16.48 20.22 -7.45
C GLU A 388 -16.31 19.82 -8.92
N LEU A 389 -16.28 18.52 -9.21
CA LEU A 389 -16.19 17.99 -10.58
C LEU A 389 -17.43 18.30 -11.43
N THR A 390 -18.57 18.72 -10.87
CA THR A 390 -19.70 19.18 -11.69
C THR A 390 -19.45 20.55 -12.33
N LYS A 391 -18.61 21.39 -11.70
CA LYS A 391 -18.34 22.76 -12.14
C LYS A 391 -17.67 22.79 -13.51
N GLY A 392 -17.93 23.83 -14.30
CA GLY A 392 -17.29 24.02 -15.61
C GLY A 392 -15.76 24.06 -15.51
N GLU A 393 -15.26 24.79 -14.50
CA GLU A 393 -13.84 24.90 -14.16
C GLU A 393 -13.62 24.40 -12.73
N PRO A 394 -13.43 23.08 -12.53
CA PRO A 394 -13.13 22.55 -11.20
C PRO A 394 -11.80 23.10 -10.70
N LYS A 395 -11.73 23.45 -9.41
CA LYS A 395 -10.53 23.91 -8.72
C LYS A 395 -9.47 22.81 -8.79
N ASN A 396 -8.29 23.17 -9.31
CA ASN A 396 -7.12 22.30 -9.31
C ASN A 396 -6.24 22.59 -8.07
N HIS A 397 -5.37 21.65 -7.70
CA HIS A 397 -4.47 21.72 -6.54
C HIS A 397 -5.17 22.01 -5.22
N PHE A 398 -6.37 21.46 -5.06
CA PHE A 398 -7.22 21.74 -3.91
C PHE A 398 -6.77 20.96 -2.66
N THR A 399 -7.36 21.33 -1.52
CA THR A 399 -7.32 20.55 -0.28
C THR A 399 -8.75 20.20 0.15
N ILE A 400 -8.93 19.10 0.87
CA ILE A 400 -10.22 18.73 1.47
C ILE A 400 -9.99 18.31 2.92
N GLY A 401 -10.94 18.65 3.82
CA GLY A 401 -10.83 18.35 5.26
C GLY A 401 -10.11 19.42 6.10
N ILE A 402 -9.81 20.58 5.51
CA ILE A 402 -9.35 21.80 6.20
C ILE A 402 -10.10 23.02 5.68
N VAL A 403 -10.04 24.11 6.44
CA VAL A 403 -10.37 25.45 5.95
C VAL A 403 -9.06 26.16 5.70
N ASP A 404 -8.76 26.44 4.43
CA ASP A 404 -7.59 27.20 4.03
C ASP A 404 -8.03 28.61 3.63
N ASP A 405 -8.10 29.49 4.62
CA ASP A 405 -8.46 30.90 4.49
C ASP A 405 -7.28 31.79 4.08
N VAL A 406 -6.11 31.20 3.82
CA VAL A 406 -4.89 31.93 3.42
C VAL A 406 -4.60 31.74 1.93
N SER A 407 -4.46 30.49 1.47
CA SER A 407 -4.22 30.18 0.05
C SER A 407 -5.48 29.76 -0.71
N HIS A 408 -6.63 29.67 -0.04
CA HIS A 408 -7.92 29.38 -0.64
C HIS A 408 -7.96 28.09 -1.46
N THR A 409 -7.15 27.09 -1.06
CA THR A 409 -7.09 25.79 -1.74
C THR A 409 -8.21 24.85 -1.31
N SER A 410 -8.80 25.04 -0.13
CA SER A 410 -9.82 24.12 0.39
C SER A 410 -11.10 24.11 -0.46
N LEU A 411 -11.72 22.94 -0.54
CA LEU A 411 -13.07 22.75 -1.05
C LEU A 411 -14.09 22.78 0.09
N ASP A 412 -15.27 23.31 -0.20
CA ASP A 412 -16.42 23.22 0.68
C ASP A 412 -17.06 21.83 0.56
N PHE A 413 -17.66 21.36 1.65
CA PHE A 413 -18.46 20.13 1.68
C PHE A 413 -19.55 20.26 2.75
N ASP A 414 -20.61 19.48 2.62
CA ASP A 414 -21.69 19.41 3.63
C ASP A 414 -21.31 18.41 4.73
N PRO A 415 -20.95 18.84 5.94
CA PRO A 415 -20.54 17.94 7.02
C PRO A 415 -21.69 17.08 7.56
N THR A 416 -22.94 17.37 7.19
CA THR A 416 -24.11 16.60 7.62
C THR A 416 -24.42 15.42 6.70
N PHE A 417 -23.77 15.35 5.52
CA PHE A 417 -23.93 14.24 4.60
C PHE A 417 -23.41 12.93 5.21
N SER A 418 -24.22 11.87 5.11
CA SER A 418 -23.88 10.53 5.58
C SER A 418 -24.45 9.47 4.65
N THR A 419 -23.61 8.48 4.35
CA THR A 419 -23.90 7.30 3.53
C THR A 419 -24.31 6.09 4.36
N GLU A 420 -24.19 6.20 5.70
CA GLU A 420 -24.41 5.10 6.65
C GLU A 420 -25.81 4.47 6.51
N PRO A 421 -25.91 3.14 6.36
CA PRO A 421 -27.19 2.43 6.38
C PRO A 421 -27.89 2.54 7.73
N LYS A 422 -29.22 2.36 7.76
CA LYS A 422 -30.03 2.49 8.99
C LYS A 422 -29.80 1.35 9.97
N GLU A 423 -29.35 0.22 9.45
CA GLU A 423 -29.09 -1.03 10.15
C GLU A 423 -27.73 -1.06 10.87
N VAL A 424 -26.82 -0.11 10.56
CA VAL A 424 -25.51 -0.06 11.21
C VAL A 424 -25.61 0.61 12.59
N VAL A 425 -25.18 -0.12 13.61
CA VAL A 425 -25.07 0.39 14.98
C VAL A 425 -23.73 1.09 15.15
N ARG A 426 -23.76 2.37 15.50
CA ARG A 426 -22.56 3.18 15.80
C ARG A 426 -22.50 3.50 17.28
N ALA A 427 -21.33 3.36 17.87
CA ALA A 427 -21.09 3.69 19.26
C ALA A 427 -19.82 4.52 19.39
N LEU A 428 -19.88 5.54 20.25
CA LEU A 428 -18.75 6.38 20.61
C LEU A 428 -18.57 6.31 22.12
N PHE A 429 -17.37 5.94 22.55
CA PHE A 429 -17.03 5.76 23.96
C PHE A 429 -15.98 6.80 24.36
N TRP A 430 -16.33 7.64 25.33
CA TRP A 430 -15.43 8.61 25.92
C TRP A 430 -14.82 8.02 27.19
N GLY A 431 -13.60 7.49 27.06
CA GLY A 431 -12.82 6.95 28.18
C GLY A 431 -11.77 7.93 28.70
N LEU A 432 -11.34 7.73 29.93
CA LEU A 432 -10.15 8.36 30.50
C LEU A 432 -8.90 7.53 30.14
N GLY A 433 -7.74 8.19 30.01
CA GLY A 433 -6.49 7.49 29.75
C GLY A 433 -6.23 6.37 30.77
N SER A 434 -6.00 5.15 30.28
CA SER A 434 -5.77 3.91 31.05
C SER A 434 -6.94 3.38 31.90
N ASP A 435 -8.18 3.81 31.67
CA ASP A 435 -9.36 3.34 32.43
C ASP A 435 -9.92 1.97 32.00
N GLY A 436 -9.35 1.37 30.95
CA GLY A 436 -9.79 0.09 30.39
C GLY A 436 -10.82 0.18 29.26
N THR A 437 -11.37 1.36 28.95
CA THR A 437 -12.41 1.55 27.90
C THR A 437 -11.96 1.02 26.54
N VAL A 438 -10.74 1.35 26.10
CA VAL A 438 -10.20 0.88 24.80
C VAL A 438 -10.05 -0.64 24.78
N GLY A 439 -9.57 -1.25 25.87
CA GLY A 439 -9.43 -2.70 25.99
C GLY A 439 -10.78 -3.41 25.98
N ALA A 440 -11.76 -2.87 26.71
CA ALA A 440 -13.14 -3.37 26.72
C ALA A 440 -13.80 -3.29 25.34
N ASN A 441 -13.58 -2.20 24.59
CA ASN A 441 -14.08 -2.05 23.23
C ASN A 441 -13.44 -3.06 22.28
N LYS A 442 -12.11 -3.23 22.31
CA LYS A 442 -11.42 -4.26 21.51
C LYS A 442 -11.95 -5.67 21.81
N ASN A 443 -12.16 -5.99 23.09
CA ASN A 443 -12.74 -7.27 23.50
C ASN A 443 -14.20 -7.43 23.02
N SER A 444 -15.00 -6.36 23.09
CA SER A 444 -16.39 -6.37 22.62
C SER A 444 -16.48 -6.57 21.10
N ILE A 445 -15.61 -5.91 20.33
CA ILE A 445 -15.51 -6.10 18.86
C ILE A 445 -15.16 -7.57 18.57
N LYS A 446 -14.20 -8.15 19.30
CA LYS A 446 -13.83 -9.56 19.16
C LYS A 446 -15.00 -10.50 19.47
N ILE A 447 -15.72 -10.29 20.58
CA ILE A 447 -16.92 -11.08 20.94
C ILE A 447 -17.97 -10.98 19.83
N ILE A 448 -18.29 -9.78 19.34
CA ILE A 448 -19.27 -9.60 18.27
C ILE A 448 -18.80 -10.26 16.98
N GLY A 449 -17.54 -10.08 16.61
CA GLY A 449 -16.94 -10.63 15.40
C GLY A 449 -16.84 -12.15 15.40
N GLU A 450 -16.55 -12.78 16.54
CA GLU A 450 -16.34 -14.23 16.64
C GLU A 450 -17.64 -15.00 16.93
N GLU A 451 -18.56 -14.42 17.71
CA GLU A 451 -19.80 -15.10 18.15
C GLU A 451 -21.01 -14.76 17.27
N THR A 452 -20.88 -13.85 16.29
CA THR A 452 -21.98 -13.46 15.40
C THR A 452 -21.56 -13.40 13.92
N ASN A 453 -22.55 -13.27 13.03
CA ASN A 453 -22.32 -13.04 11.60
C ASN A 453 -22.08 -11.56 11.25
N ASN A 454 -22.13 -10.65 12.24
CA ASN A 454 -21.83 -9.24 12.01
C ASN A 454 -20.34 -9.07 11.65
N TYR A 455 -20.04 -8.04 10.87
CA TYR A 455 -18.70 -7.69 10.38
C TYR A 455 -18.45 -6.20 10.54
#